data_AF-A0A0U3MAH0-F1
#
_entry.id   AF-A0A0U3MAH0-F1
#
_cell.length_a   1.000
_cell.length_b   1.000
_cell.length_c   1.000
_cell.angle_alpha   90.00
_cell.angle_beta   90.00
_cell.angle_gamma   90.00
#
_symmetry.space_group_name_H-M   'P 1'
#
loop_
_entity.id
_entity.type
_entity.pdbx_description
1 polymer ?
#
loop_
_entity_poly.entity_id
_entity_poly.type
_entity_poly.pdbx_seq_one_letter_code
_entity_poly.pdbx_strand_id
1 'polypeptide(L)'
;MARCAYCDTRILFGGKQIGERRYCGDKCATHGALAIAAESFSAQDVAHHVTLVHRGNCPKCDGQGPVDVHTSHRVWSALFMTQWSSRPAICCRRCGNKRRLGDAAFSLVLGWWGFPWGLVMTPVQVLRNLVGSLRAPDPERPSAQLEKQLRLHLAQQVVAAQRSPGQV
;
A
#
# COMPACT_ATOMS: atom_id res chain seq x y z
N MET A 1 22.26 4.06 -21.90
CA MET A 1 20.86 3.68 -21.60
C MET A 1 20.41 4.40 -20.35
N ALA A 2 19.31 5.14 -20.41
CA ALA A 2 18.76 5.82 -19.24
C ALA A 2 17.89 4.86 -18.40
N ARG A 3 17.86 5.04 -17.07
CA ARG A 3 16.93 4.37 -16.16
C ARG A 3 15.71 5.25 -15.93
N CYS A 4 14.55 4.62 -15.72
CA CYS A 4 13.35 5.33 -15.32
C CYS A 4 13.50 5.82 -13.88
N ALA A 5 13.33 7.12 -13.63
CA ALA A 5 13.46 7.73 -12.31
C ALA A 5 12.40 7.26 -11.29
N TYR A 6 11.33 6.59 -11.73
CA TYR A 6 10.28 6.07 -10.84
C TYR A 6 10.38 4.56 -10.58
N CYS A 7 10.47 3.73 -11.62
CA CYS A 7 10.45 2.27 -11.51
C CYS A 7 11.82 1.59 -11.71
N ASP A 8 12.89 2.37 -11.82
CA ASP A 8 14.31 1.96 -12.01
C ASP A 8 14.60 1.04 -13.21
N THR A 9 13.59 0.80 -14.05
CA THR A 9 13.71 -0.07 -15.22
C THR A 9 14.51 0.63 -16.33
N ARG A 10 15.26 -0.14 -17.13
CA ARG A 10 16.00 0.42 -18.28
C ARG A 10 15.03 0.88 -19.37
N ILE A 11 15.22 2.10 -19.85
CA ILE A 11 14.45 2.65 -20.96
C ILE A 11 15.11 2.16 -22.25
N LEU A 12 14.44 1.23 -22.93
CA LEU A 12 14.94 0.59 -24.16
C LEU A 12 14.61 1.41 -25.41
N PHE A 13 13.44 2.06 -25.45
CA PHE A 13 13.02 2.97 -26.52
C PHE A 13 12.04 4.01 -25.99
N GLY A 14 12.11 5.24 -26.49
CA GLY A 14 11.21 6.33 -26.10
C GLY A 14 11.39 6.85 -24.66
N GLY A 15 10.27 7.22 -24.04
CA GLY A 15 10.18 7.76 -22.67
C GLY A 15 9.85 9.24 -22.61
N LYS A 16 9.27 9.68 -21.49
CA LYS A 16 9.00 11.09 -21.20
C LYS A 16 10.09 11.69 -20.32
N GLN A 17 10.47 12.92 -20.62
CA GLN A 17 11.41 13.68 -19.81
C GLN A 17 10.65 14.83 -19.14
N ILE A 18 10.82 14.98 -17.83
CA ILE A 18 10.28 16.10 -17.05
C ILE A 18 11.44 16.66 -16.22
N GLY A 19 11.89 17.85 -16.58
CA GLY A 19 13.14 18.43 -16.05
C GLY A 19 14.35 17.55 -16.38
N GLU A 20 15.16 17.25 -15.37
CA GLU A 20 16.35 16.39 -15.52
C GLU A 20 16.05 14.88 -15.41
N ARG A 21 14.81 14.48 -15.13
CA ARG A 21 14.43 13.09 -14.89
C ARG A 21 13.73 12.47 -16.09
N ARG A 22 14.04 11.21 -16.37
CA ARG A 22 13.49 10.44 -17.49
C ARG A 22 12.60 9.30 -16.99
N TYR A 23 11.47 9.09 -17.65
CA TYR A 23 10.46 8.10 -17.29
C TYR A 23 10.15 7.19 -18.48
N CYS A 24 9.88 5.91 -18.23
CA CYS A 24 9.56 4.97 -19.31
C CYS A 24 8.19 5.23 -19.98
N GLY A 25 7.27 5.95 -19.32
CA GLY A 25 5.96 6.30 -19.89
C GLY A 25 5.12 7.20 -18.97
N ASP A 26 3.89 7.53 -19.39
CA ASP A 26 3.00 8.50 -18.73
C ASP A 26 2.65 8.15 -17.28
N LYS A 27 2.40 6.86 -17.01
CA LYS A 27 2.13 6.38 -15.65
C LYS A 27 3.33 6.66 -14.74
N CYS A 28 4.54 6.33 -15.18
CA CYS A 28 5.75 6.57 -14.40
C CYS A 28 6.08 8.05 -14.27
N ALA A 29 5.79 8.85 -15.29
CA ALA A 29 5.95 10.30 -15.22
C ALA A 29 5.00 10.93 -14.19
N THR A 30 3.74 10.49 -14.16
CA THR A 30 2.72 10.97 -13.20
C THR A 30 3.06 10.52 -11.78
N HIS A 31 3.36 9.24 -11.58
CA HIS A 31 3.73 8.72 -10.25
C HIS A 31 5.10 9.23 -9.77
N GLY A 32 6.04 9.48 -10.68
CA GLY A 32 7.34 10.07 -10.38
C GLY A 32 7.23 11.52 -9.92
N ALA A 33 6.40 12.34 -10.57
CA ALA A 33 6.12 13.70 -10.13
C ALA A 33 5.51 13.73 -8.71
N LEU A 34 4.60 12.78 -8.42
CA LEU A 34 4.04 12.61 -7.07
C LEU A 34 5.11 12.19 -6.05
N ALA A 35 6.00 11.27 -6.40
CA ALA A 35 7.07 10.83 -5.50
C ALA A 35 8.04 11.96 -5.15
N ILE A 36 8.39 12.82 -6.12
CA ILE A 36 9.26 13.98 -5.89
C ILE A 36 8.57 15.03 -5.01
N ALA A 37 7.29 15.31 -5.26
CA ALA A 37 6.52 16.18 -4.38
C ALA A 37 6.45 15.61 -2.95
N ALA A 38 6.34 14.29 -2.81
CA ALA A 38 6.37 13.63 -1.50
C ALA A 38 7.71 13.77 -0.75
N GLU A 39 8.83 13.92 -1.47
CA GLU A 39 10.17 14.14 -0.89
C GLU A 39 10.39 15.58 -0.42
N SER A 40 9.63 16.55 -0.94
CA SER A 40 9.75 17.96 -0.53
C SER A 40 9.14 18.28 0.85
N PHE A 41 8.39 17.35 1.45
CA PHE A 41 7.85 17.55 2.80
C PHE A 41 8.95 17.33 3.84
N SER A 42 9.07 18.25 4.80
CA SER A 42 10.00 18.08 5.90
C SER A 42 9.68 16.80 6.69
N ALA A 43 10.70 16.10 7.18
CA ALA A 43 10.50 14.89 7.96
C ALA A 43 9.64 15.14 9.21
N GLN A 44 9.68 16.35 9.76
CA GLN A 44 8.91 16.77 10.93
C GLN A 44 7.42 16.95 10.61
N ASP A 45 7.07 17.60 9.50
CA ASP A 45 5.67 17.81 9.10
C ASP A 45 4.97 16.48 8.82
N VAL A 46 5.69 15.56 8.15
CA VAL A 46 5.19 14.20 7.91
C VAL A 46 5.00 13.46 9.23
N ALA A 47 5.97 13.49 10.14
CA ALA A 47 5.86 12.79 11.43
C ALA A 47 4.69 13.32 12.28
N HIS A 48 4.46 14.64 12.28
CA HIS A 48 3.33 15.25 12.96
C HIS A 48 2.00 14.79 12.36
N HIS A 49 1.87 14.83 11.02
CA HIS A 49 0.66 14.40 10.34
C HIS A 49 0.39 12.90 10.50
N VAL A 50 1.45 12.07 10.47
CA VAL A 50 1.37 10.63 10.75
C VAL A 50 0.86 10.38 12.17
N THR A 51 1.36 11.12 13.16
CA THR A 51 0.91 10.97 14.55
C THR A 51 -0.56 11.36 14.72
N LEU A 52 -1.00 12.44 14.08
CA LEU A 52 -2.40 12.88 14.09
C LEU A 52 -3.32 11.82 13.49
N VAL A 53 -2.98 11.29 12.31
CA VAL A 53 -3.77 10.23 11.65
C VAL A 53 -3.72 8.94 12.46
N HIS A 54 -2.57 8.57 13.01
CA HIS A 54 -2.41 7.38 13.83
C HIS A 54 -3.29 7.42 15.07
N ARG A 55 -3.38 8.58 15.75
CA ARG A 55 -4.24 8.75 16.94
C ARG A 55 -5.70 9.09 16.62
N GLY A 56 -6.04 9.30 15.35
CA GLY A 56 -7.38 9.67 14.92
C GLY A 56 -8.38 8.51 14.92
N ASN A 57 -9.59 8.82 14.47
CA ASN A 57 -10.65 7.82 14.32
C ASN A 57 -10.40 6.89 13.13
N CYS A 58 -10.83 5.65 13.26
CA CYS A 58 -10.74 4.66 12.21
C CYS A 58 -11.64 5.03 11.02
N PRO A 59 -11.12 5.18 9.79
CA PRO A 59 -11.94 5.51 8.62
C PRO A 59 -12.93 4.40 8.20
N LYS A 60 -12.85 3.21 8.82
CA LYS A 60 -13.72 2.06 8.53
C LYS A 60 -14.86 1.85 9.51
N CYS A 61 -14.67 2.20 10.78
CA CYS A 61 -15.65 1.95 11.83
C CYS A 61 -15.89 3.15 12.74
N ASP A 62 -15.23 4.27 12.46
CA ASP A 62 -15.23 5.50 13.27
C ASP A 62 -14.86 5.31 14.75
N GLY A 63 -14.27 4.16 15.09
CA GLY A 63 -13.81 3.87 16.44
C GLY A 63 -12.50 4.57 16.75
N GLN A 64 -12.25 4.86 18.03
CA GLN A 64 -10.98 5.42 18.48
C GLN A 64 -9.81 4.49 18.11
N GLY A 65 -8.83 5.06 17.41
CA GLY A 65 -7.57 4.41 17.03
C GLY A 65 -6.60 4.31 18.21
N PRO A 66 -5.54 3.50 18.05
CA PRO A 66 -4.61 3.77 16.97
C PRO A 66 -4.98 3.15 15.61
N VAL A 67 -4.83 3.95 14.56
CA VAL A 67 -5.03 3.61 13.15
C VAL A 67 -3.68 3.34 12.51
N ASP A 68 -3.50 2.17 11.90
CA ASP A 68 -2.25 1.80 11.23
C ASP A 68 -2.54 1.06 9.92
N VAL A 69 -1.49 0.78 9.15
CA VAL A 69 -1.57 0.00 7.92
C VAL A 69 -1.63 -1.48 8.27
N HIS A 70 -2.81 -2.06 8.13
CA HIS A 70 -3.01 -3.50 8.22
C HIS A 70 -3.08 -4.08 6.81
N THR A 71 -2.06 -4.87 6.45
CA THR A 71 -2.06 -5.64 5.21
C THR A 71 -2.74 -6.99 5.45
N SER A 72 -3.67 -7.36 4.55
CA SER A 72 -4.23 -8.71 4.45
C SER A 72 -3.82 -9.35 3.13
N HIS A 73 -3.56 -10.66 3.16
CA HIS A 73 -3.19 -11.44 1.99
C HIS A 73 -4.31 -12.38 1.63
N ARG A 74 -4.73 -12.35 0.36
CA ARG A 74 -5.78 -13.18 -0.19
C ARG A 74 -5.24 -14.03 -1.31
N VAL A 75 -5.59 -15.32 -1.27
CA VAL A 75 -5.29 -16.30 -2.31
C VAL A 75 -6.60 -16.77 -2.91
N TRP A 76 -6.63 -16.88 -4.22
CA TRP A 76 -7.66 -17.61 -4.93
C TRP A 76 -6.98 -18.53 -5.93
N SER A 77 -7.43 -19.78 -5.97
CA SER A 77 -6.97 -20.78 -6.92
C SER A 77 -8.16 -21.45 -7.60
N ALA A 78 -8.05 -21.70 -8.88
CA ALA A 78 -8.98 -22.51 -9.66
C ALA A 78 -8.17 -23.40 -10.61
N LEU A 79 -8.11 -24.70 -10.33
CA LEU A 79 -7.49 -25.79 -11.11
C LEU A 79 -6.08 -25.48 -11.67
N PHE A 80 -5.96 -24.60 -12.67
CA PHE A 80 -4.70 -24.20 -13.31
C PHE A 80 -4.25 -22.75 -13.04
N MET A 81 -5.05 -21.94 -12.35
CA MET A 81 -4.74 -20.54 -12.08
C MET A 81 -4.71 -20.28 -10.58
N THR A 82 -3.63 -19.67 -10.10
CA THR A 82 -3.54 -19.14 -8.74
C THR A 82 -3.23 -17.66 -8.81
N GLN A 83 -4.05 -16.85 -8.14
CA GLN A 83 -3.86 -15.42 -8.05
C GLN A 83 -3.60 -15.02 -6.59
N TRP A 84 -2.60 -14.17 -6.39
CA TRP A 84 -2.22 -13.61 -5.10
C TRP A 84 -2.51 -12.12 -5.08
N SER A 85 -3.14 -11.65 -4.00
CA SER A 85 -3.41 -10.22 -3.80
C SER A 85 -3.04 -9.80 -2.38
N SER A 86 -2.16 -8.80 -2.28
CA SER A 86 -1.84 -8.12 -1.02
C SER A 86 -2.62 -6.82 -0.95
N ARG A 87 -3.47 -6.67 0.06
CA ARG A 87 -4.41 -5.55 0.18
C ARG A 87 -4.07 -4.72 1.42
N PRO A 88 -3.18 -3.71 1.30
CA PRO A 88 -2.91 -2.81 2.41
C PRO A 88 -4.16 -1.96 2.71
N ALA A 89 -4.42 -1.72 4.00
CA ALA A 89 -5.57 -0.94 4.44
C ALA A 89 -5.25 -0.13 5.68
N ILE A 90 -5.48 1.18 5.62
CA ILE A 90 -5.38 2.09 6.77
C ILE A 90 -6.65 1.90 7.62
N CYS A 91 -6.54 1.30 8.80
CA CYS A 91 -7.66 1.06 9.69
C CYS A 91 -7.19 0.78 11.13
N CYS A 92 -8.11 0.75 12.09
CA CYS A 92 -7.78 0.32 13.45
C CYS A 92 -7.55 -1.20 13.53
N ARG A 93 -6.92 -1.65 14.62
CA ARG A 93 -6.61 -3.06 14.88
C ARG A 93 -7.81 -3.99 14.73
N ARG A 94 -9.00 -3.60 15.23
CA ARG A 94 -10.21 -4.43 15.14
C ARG A 94 -10.63 -4.66 13.68
N CYS A 95 -10.63 -3.61 12.87
CA CYS A 95 -10.93 -3.69 11.44
C CYS A 95 -9.86 -4.48 10.68
N GLY A 96 -8.58 -4.28 11.02
CA GLY A 96 -7.46 -5.03 10.44
C GLY A 96 -7.58 -6.53 10.69
N ASN A 97 -7.84 -6.94 11.93
CA ASN A 97 -8.02 -8.35 12.29
C ASN A 97 -9.25 -8.97 11.63
N LYS A 98 -10.39 -8.27 11.59
CA LYS A 98 -11.61 -8.76 10.90
C LYS A 98 -11.32 -9.03 9.42
N ARG A 99 -10.55 -8.14 8.77
CA ARG A 99 -10.18 -8.29 7.36
C ARG A 99 -9.20 -9.45 7.13
N ARG A 100 -8.18 -9.57 7.98
CA ARG A 100 -7.24 -10.70 7.94
C ARG A 100 -7.94 -12.04 8.12
N LEU A 101 -8.90 -12.13 9.04
CA LEU A 101 -9.69 -13.34 9.27
C LEU A 101 -10.59 -13.66 8.07
N GLY A 102 -11.25 -12.66 7.49
CA GLY A 102 -12.06 -12.83 6.28
C GLY A 102 -11.24 -13.27 5.08
N ASP A 103 -10.08 -12.65 4.85
CA ASP A 103 -9.19 -13.03 3.74
C ASP A 103 -8.50 -14.39 4.00
N ALA A 104 -8.25 -14.76 5.25
CA ALA A 104 -7.78 -16.09 5.62
C ALA A 104 -8.85 -17.16 5.37
N ALA A 105 -10.10 -16.93 5.79
CA ALA A 105 -11.22 -17.82 5.49
C ALA A 105 -11.46 -17.96 3.99
N PHE A 106 -11.40 -16.84 3.25
CA PHE A 106 -11.49 -16.86 1.79
C PHE A 106 -10.37 -17.70 1.17
N SER A 107 -9.13 -17.51 1.63
CA SER A 107 -7.97 -18.24 1.11
C SER A 107 -8.02 -19.73 1.47
N LEU A 108 -8.60 -20.09 2.62
CA LEU A 108 -8.80 -21.49 3.00
C LEU A 108 -9.82 -22.20 2.09
N VAL A 109 -10.95 -21.55 1.80
CA VAL A 109 -12.04 -22.15 1.00
C VAL A 109 -11.70 -22.20 -0.50
N LEU A 110 -10.95 -21.21 -0.99
CA LEU A 110 -10.72 -21.03 -2.41
C LEU A 110 -9.26 -21.15 -2.84
N GLY A 111 -8.31 -21.27 -1.92
CA GLY A 111 -6.88 -21.46 -2.24
C GLY A 111 -6.49 -22.93 -2.45
N TRP A 112 -7.31 -23.88 -2.01
CA TRP A 112 -6.96 -25.32 -2.08
C TRP A 112 -7.19 -25.96 -3.46
N TRP A 113 -7.84 -25.27 -4.41
CA TRP A 113 -8.26 -25.87 -5.68
C TRP A 113 -7.14 -25.90 -6.73
N GLY A 114 -5.95 -25.39 -6.41
CA GLY A 114 -4.77 -25.46 -7.28
C GLY A 114 -3.89 -26.66 -6.95
N PHE A 115 -3.90 -27.70 -7.79
CA PHE A 115 -2.98 -28.83 -7.67
C PHE A 115 -1.73 -28.57 -8.54
N PRO A 116 -0.49 -28.70 -8.03
CA PRO A 116 -0.09 -29.14 -6.69
C PRO A 116 0.20 -27.99 -5.70
N TRP A 117 0.35 -26.75 -6.17
CA TRP A 117 0.92 -25.65 -5.36
C TRP A 117 -0.04 -25.02 -4.34
N GLY A 118 -1.35 -25.14 -4.54
CA GLY A 118 -2.37 -24.65 -3.61
C GLY A 118 -2.38 -25.39 -2.28
N LEU A 119 -2.05 -26.69 -2.25
CA LEU A 119 -2.02 -27.49 -1.02
C LEU A 119 -0.87 -27.12 -0.07
N VAL A 120 0.27 -26.66 -0.62
CA VAL A 120 1.46 -26.28 0.16
C VAL A 120 1.49 -24.78 0.45
N MET A 121 1.12 -23.93 -0.51
CA MET A 121 1.25 -22.48 -0.35
C MET A 121 0.10 -21.86 0.44
N THR A 122 -1.11 -22.43 0.38
CA THR A 122 -2.25 -21.96 1.18
C THR A 122 -2.00 -22.04 2.68
N PRO A 123 -1.51 -23.16 3.27
CA PRO A 123 -1.19 -23.19 4.70
C PRO A 123 -0.06 -22.23 5.08
N VAL A 124 0.95 -22.02 4.22
CA VAL A 124 2.01 -21.02 4.48
C VAL A 124 1.45 -19.59 4.54
N GLN A 125 0.53 -19.24 3.65
CA GLN A 125 -0.09 -17.90 3.64
C GLN A 125 -1.08 -17.70 4.79
N VAL A 126 -1.83 -18.74 5.15
CA VAL A 126 -2.68 -18.75 6.35
C VAL A 126 -1.82 -18.56 7.60
N LEU A 127 -0.69 -19.27 7.71
CA LEU A 127 0.23 -19.15 8.83
C LEU A 127 0.85 -17.75 8.91
N ARG A 128 1.26 -17.14 7.77
CA ARG A 128 1.74 -15.76 7.73
C ARG A 128 0.69 -14.74 8.18
N ASN A 129 -0.57 -14.91 7.76
CA ASN A 129 -1.68 -14.06 8.20
C ASN A 129 -1.97 -14.22 9.71
N LEU A 130 -1.88 -15.45 10.24
CA LEU A 130 -2.05 -15.74 11.66
C LEU A 130 -0.90 -15.15 12.49
N VAL A 131 0.36 -15.38 12.11
CA VAL A 131 1.54 -14.81 12.79
C VAL A 131 1.54 -13.28 12.72
N GLY A 132 1.13 -12.70 11.58
CA GLY A 132 0.95 -11.26 11.44
C GLY A 132 -0.18 -10.69 12.29
N SER A 133 -1.16 -11.51 12.70
CA SER A 133 -2.23 -11.14 13.64
C SER A 133 -1.81 -11.27 15.10
N LEU A 134 -0.86 -12.16 15.40
CA LEU A 134 -0.29 -12.34 16.74
C LEU A 134 0.80 -11.31 17.05
N ARG A 135 1.53 -10.81 16.05
CA ARG A 135 2.42 -9.64 16.21
C ARG A 135 1.60 -8.37 16.25
N ALA A 136 1.29 -7.90 17.44
CA ALA A 136 0.72 -6.56 17.65
C ALA A 136 1.75 -5.51 17.21
N PRO A 137 1.40 -4.60 16.28
CA PRO A 137 2.16 -3.37 16.09
C PRO A 137 2.25 -2.62 17.42
N ASP A 138 3.38 -2.00 17.68
CA ASP A 138 3.58 -1.15 18.85
C ASP A 138 2.55 0.01 18.80
N PRO A 139 1.62 0.11 19.75
CA PRO A 139 0.55 1.11 19.73
C PRO A 139 1.06 2.54 19.91
N GLU A 140 2.30 2.72 20.36
CA GLU A 140 2.88 4.05 20.58
C GLU A 140 3.70 4.56 19.40
N ARG A 141 4.08 3.67 18.46
CA ARG A 141 4.97 4.01 17.34
C ARG A 141 4.28 3.75 16.00
N PRO A 142 4.05 4.79 15.18
CA PRO A 142 3.48 4.61 13.86
C PRO A 142 4.41 3.77 12.98
N SER A 143 3.84 2.85 12.20
CA SER A 143 4.64 2.00 11.32
C SER A 143 5.30 2.80 10.20
N ALA A 144 6.51 2.40 9.79
CA ALA A 144 7.18 2.97 8.61
C ALA A 144 6.34 2.82 7.31
N GLN A 145 5.42 1.86 7.26
CA GLN A 145 4.47 1.71 6.15
C GLN A 145 3.39 2.79 6.16
N LEU A 146 2.86 3.16 7.33
CA LEU A 146 1.91 4.25 7.48
C LEU A 146 2.52 5.57 7.01
N GLU A 147 3.74 5.87 7.47
CA GLU A 147 4.48 7.05 7.06
C GLU A 147 4.65 7.14 5.54
N LYS A 148 5.06 6.04 4.91
CA LYS A 148 5.21 5.97 3.44
C LYS A 148 3.89 6.20 2.71
N GLN A 149 2.80 5.58 3.16
CA GLN A 149 1.49 5.75 2.52
C GLN A 149 0.95 7.17 2.69
N LEU A 150 1.13 7.78 3.85
CA LEU A 150 0.63 9.11 4.12
C LEU A 150 1.41 10.19 3.36
N ARG A 151 2.74 10.04 3.22
CA ARG A 151 3.55 10.88 2.31
C ARG A 151 3.01 10.85 0.88
N LEU A 152 2.70 9.67 0.36
CA LEU A 152 2.14 9.52 -0.99
C LEU A 152 0.75 10.16 -1.11
N HIS A 153 -0.09 10.04 -0.08
CA HIS A 153 -1.43 10.65 -0.08
C HIS A 153 -1.36 12.18 -0.03
N LEU A 154 -0.49 12.76 0.79
CA LEU A 154 -0.26 14.21 0.83
C LEU A 154 0.24 14.74 -0.52
N ALA A 155 1.17 14.03 -1.16
CA ALA A 155 1.64 14.40 -2.48
C ALA A 155 0.54 14.35 -3.55
N GLN A 156 -0.39 13.40 -3.45
CA GLN A 156 -1.56 13.34 -4.34
C GLN A 156 -2.48 14.55 -4.18
N GLN A 157 -2.71 15.01 -2.94
CA GLN A 157 -3.53 16.20 -2.68
C GLN A 157 -2.88 17.48 -3.21
N VAL A 158 -1.56 17.62 -3.04
CA VAL A 158 -0.82 18.79 -3.57
C VAL A 158 -0.84 18.82 -5.09
N VAL A 159 -0.60 17.69 -5.76
CA VAL A 159 -0.67 17.63 -7.23
C VAL A 159 -2.10 17.83 -7.74
N ALA A 160 -3.13 17.36 -7.02
CA ALA A 160 -4.52 17.63 -7.35
C ALA A 160 -4.85 19.14 -7.23
N ALA A 161 -4.44 19.78 -6.13
CA ALA A 161 -4.62 21.22 -5.93
C ALA A 161 -3.87 22.06 -6.98
N GLN A 162 -2.66 21.66 -7.36
CA GLN A 162 -1.88 22.30 -8.43
C GLN A 162 -2.43 22.08 -9.84
N ARG A 163 -3.31 21.10 -10.04
CA ARG A 163 -4.04 20.92 -11.31
C ARG A 163 -5.32 21.76 -11.40
N SER A 164 -5.74 22.41 -10.31
CA SER A 164 -6.92 23.28 -10.26
C SER A 164 -6.72 24.79 -10.51
N PRO A 165 -5.56 25.35 -10.93
CA PRO A 165 -5.51 26.74 -11.37
C PRO A 165 -5.94 26.82 -12.85
N GLY A 166 -7.25 26.83 -13.12
CA GLY A 166 -7.75 26.96 -14.49
C GLY A 166 -9.20 26.59 -14.79
N GLN A 167 -10.14 26.75 -13.85
CA GLN A 167 -11.57 26.86 -14.19
C GLN A 167 -12.05 28.25 -13.76
N VAL A 168 -11.81 29.23 -14.62
CA VAL A 168 -12.62 30.45 -14.77
C VAL A 168 -12.92 30.55 -16.26
#